data_AF-A0AAT9P8D6-F1
#
_entry.id   AF-A0AAT9P8D6-F1
#
_cell.length_a   1.000
_cell.length_b   1.000
_cell.length_c   1.000
_cell.angle_alpha   90.00
_cell.angle_beta   90.00
_cell.angle_gamma   90.00
#
_symmetry.space_group_name_H-M   'P 1'
#
loop_
_entity.id
_entity.type
_entity.pdbx_description
1 polymer ?
#
loop_
_entity_poly.entity_id
_entity_poly.type
_entity_poly.pdbx_seq_one_letter_code
_entity_poly.pdbx_strand_id
1 'polypeptide(L)'
;MELYKITEFAELIGKTPQTLRIWDKKGKLKPNYRDENGWRLYTEEQLKEYLRSTSTIPKKRNIVYIKDHIRYEEEKQLILIDRYCRKEKVKVDEVIYEKGKFYETSLFKAIVDEIIRGEVEYLIIIDRDVFYPSIFTIFFQLIENTDTKLMIISELI
;
A
#
# COMPACT_ATOMS: atom_id res chain seq x y z
N MET A 1 23.27 5.40 19.27
CA MET A 1 23.22 5.85 17.87
C MET A 1 23.94 4.79 17.05
N GLU A 2 23.20 4.02 16.27
CA GLU A 2 23.77 2.96 15.44
C GLU A 2 24.37 3.55 14.17
N LEU A 3 25.51 3.00 13.75
CA LEU A 3 26.36 3.54 12.69
C LEU A 3 26.76 2.42 11.75
N TYR A 4 26.60 2.66 10.47
CA TYR A 4 26.87 1.70 9.42
C TYR A 4 28.06 2.13 8.58
N LYS A 5 28.98 1.20 8.35
CA LYS A 5 30.00 1.34 7.32
C LYS A 5 29.33 1.32 5.95
N ILE A 6 30.03 1.84 4.95
CA ILE A 6 29.52 1.91 3.57
C ILE A 6 29.04 0.56 3.02
N THR A 7 29.66 -0.55 3.40
CA THR A 7 29.26 -1.90 2.97
C THR A 7 27.93 -2.30 3.59
N GLU A 8 27.83 -2.19 4.92
CA GLU A 8 26.61 -2.52 5.69
C GLU A 8 25.44 -1.65 5.23
N PHE A 9 25.65 -0.33 5.09
CA PHE A 9 24.61 0.58 4.63
C PHE A 9 24.15 0.24 3.20
N ALA A 10 25.09 -0.10 2.31
CA ALA A 10 24.77 -0.46 0.92
C ALA A 10 23.90 -1.72 0.85
N GLU A 11 24.22 -2.74 1.65
CA GLU A 11 23.44 -3.97 1.76
C GLU A 11 22.01 -3.68 2.24
N LEU A 12 21.86 -2.88 3.29
CA LEU A 12 20.56 -2.51 3.87
C LEU A 12 19.63 -1.78 2.87
N ILE A 13 20.20 -1.02 1.93
CA ILE A 13 19.42 -0.29 0.92
C ILE A 13 19.37 -0.97 -0.46
N GLY A 14 19.90 -2.19 -0.58
CA GLY A 14 19.93 -2.93 -1.84
C GLY A 14 20.77 -2.26 -2.94
N LYS A 15 21.92 -1.67 -2.59
CA LYS A 15 22.87 -1.03 -3.51
C LYS A 15 24.28 -1.56 -3.31
N THR A 16 25.19 -1.14 -4.18
CA THR A 16 26.62 -1.46 -4.05
C THR A 16 27.38 -0.35 -3.32
N PRO A 17 28.47 -0.65 -2.60
CA PRO A 17 29.33 0.37 -1.99
C PRO A 17 29.85 1.39 -3.01
N GLN A 18 30.08 0.96 -4.26
CA GLN A 18 30.48 1.85 -5.36
C GLN A 18 29.40 2.89 -5.69
N THR A 19 28.12 2.50 -5.66
CA THR A 19 26.98 3.42 -5.87
C THR A 19 26.98 4.52 -4.81
N LEU A 20 27.18 4.17 -3.54
CA LEU A 20 27.27 5.13 -2.44
C LEU A 20 28.46 6.09 -2.59
N ARG A 21 29.63 5.61 -3.06
CA ARG A 21 30.78 6.48 -3.36
C ARG A 21 30.46 7.50 -4.47
N ILE A 22 29.70 7.09 -5.49
CA ILE A 22 29.27 7.98 -6.57
C ILE A 22 28.27 9.02 -6.03
N TRP A 23 27.34 8.61 -5.16
CA TRP A 23 26.35 9.52 -4.58
C TRP A 23 26.97 10.55 -3.63
N ASP A 24 27.95 10.15 -2.82
CA ASP A 24 28.73 11.07 -1.99
C ASP A 24 29.43 12.13 -2.87
N LYS A 25 30.13 11.70 -3.93
CA LYS A 25 30.78 12.61 -4.90
C LYS A 25 29.80 13.56 -5.58
N LYS A 26 28.59 13.09 -5.89
CA LYS A 26 27.53 13.89 -6.55
C LYS A 26 26.68 14.69 -5.56
N GLY A 27 26.90 14.55 -4.25
CA GLY A 27 26.08 15.18 -3.21
C GLY A 27 24.66 14.62 -3.09
N LYS A 28 24.34 13.49 -3.73
CA LYS A 28 23.01 12.86 -3.68
C LYS A 28 22.71 12.22 -2.32
N LEU A 29 23.72 11.62 -1.70
CA LEU A 29 23.65 11.07 -0.34
C LEU A 29 25.06 11.19 0.24
N LYS A 30 25.22 12.03 1.25
CA LYS A 30 26.51 12.23 1.94
C LYS A 30 26.54 11.36 3.20
N PRO A 31 27.69 10.80 3.59
CA PRO A 31 27.83 10.19 4.90
C PRO A 31 27.57 11.23 5.99
N ASN A 32 27.04 10.82 7.14
CA ASN A 32 26.81 11.73 8.26
C ASN A 32 28.13 12.32 8.76
N TYR A 33 29.17 11.48 8.84
CA TYR A 33 30.54 11.92 9.10
C TYR A 33 31.56 10.90 8.59
N ARG A 34 32.84 11.26 8.73
CA ARG A 34 33.98 10.39 8.43
C ARG A 34 34.77 10.13 9.71
N ASP A 35 35.26 8.90 9.87
CA ASP A 35 36.18 8.59 10.97
C ASP A 35 37.59 9.16 10.70
N GLU A 36 38.50 8.95 11.65
CA GLU A 36 39.90 9.39 11.58
C GLU A 36 40.65 8.82 10.36
N ASN A 37 40.21 7.66 9.84
CA ASN A 37 40.77 7.01 8.66
C ASN A 37 40.10 7.46 7.36
N GLY A 38 39.13 8.39 7.42
CA GLY A 38 38.39 8.91 6.28
C GLY A 38 37.25 8.00 5.77
N TRP A 39 36.90 6.95 6.54
CA TRP A 39 35.84 6.00 6.19
C TRP A 39 34.47 6.64 6.32
N ARG A 40 33.54 6.23 5.46
CA ARG A 40 32.19 6.79 5.43
C ARG A 40 31.31 6.08 6.43
N LEU A 41 30.70 6.84 7.33
CA LEU A 41 29.77 6.35 8.33
C LEU A 41 28.39 6.97 8.11
N TYR A 42 27.38 6.11 8.10
CA TYR A 42 25.99 6.48 7.93
C TYR A 42 25.21 6.17 9.20
N THR A 43 24.21 6.98 9.52
CA THR A 43 23.38 6.77 10.72
C THR A 43 22.13 5.98 10.39
N GLU A 44 21.53 5.38 11.41
CA GLU A 44 20.19 4.81 11.34
C GLU A 44 19.13 5.82 10.83
N GLU A 45 19.27 7.09 11.18
CA GLU A 45 18.36 8.14 10.69
C GLU A 45 18.46 8.32 9.17
N GLN A 46 19.67 8.28 8.61
CA GLN A 46 19.87 8.33 7.16
C GLN A 46 19.31 7.09 6.46
N LEU A 47 19.37 5.92 7.10
CA LEU A 47 18.76 4.70 6.58
C LEU A 47 17.24 4.84 6.53
N LYS A 48 16.63 5.29 7.64
CA LYS A 48 15.18 5.55 7.72
C LYS A 48 14.73 6.60 6.72
N GLU A 49 15.47 7.70 6.58
CA GLU A 49 15.18 8.75 5.59
C GLU A 49 15.31 8.22 4.16
N TYR A 50 16.37 7.46 3.87
CA TYR A 50 16.54 6.84 2.55
C TYR A 50 15.39 5.89 2.25
N LEU A 51 15.03 4.99 3.17
CA LEU A 51 13.92 4.07 2.98
C LEU A 51 12.61 4.83 2.81
N ARG A 52 12.32 5.86 3.62
CA ARG A 52 11.13 6.72 3.40
C ARG A 52 11.11 7.43 2.05
N SER A 53 12.27 7.88 1.56
CA SER A 53 12.40 8.64 0.30
C SER A 53 12.49 7.76 -0.96
N THR A 54 12.88 6.50 -0.80
CA THR A 54 13.09 5.53 -1.90
C THR A 54 12.13 4.35 -1.88
N SER A 55 11.36 4.19 -0.81
CA SER A 55 9.94 3.94 -0.95
C SER A 55 9.44 5.00 -1.94
N THR A 56 9.43 4.67 -3.22
CA THR A 56 8.19 4.88 -3.97
C THR A 56 7.13 4.29 -3.06
N ILE A 57 6.56 5.10 -2.17
CA ILE A 57 5.29 4.80 -1.55
C ILE A 57 4.47 4.48 -2.78
N PRO A 58 4.12 3.21 -3.04
CA PRO A 58 3.29 2.90 -4.19
C PRO A 58 2.12 3.86 -4.05
N LYS A 59 1.87 4.65 -5.10
CA LYS A 59 0.80 5.64 -5.04
C LYS A 59 -0.45 4.85 -4.68
N LYS A 60 -0.85 4.94 -3.42
CA LYS A 60 -1.87 4.05 -2.91
C LYS A 60 -3.15 4.36 -3.67
N ARG A 61 -3.83 3.30 -4.10
CA ARG A 61 -5.04 3.43 -4.90
C ARG A 61 -6.26 3.25 -4.02
N ASN A 62 -7.32 3.97 -4.38
CA ASN A 62 -8.63 3.81 -3.79
C ASN A 62 -9.48 3.01 -4.75
N ILE A 63 -9.79 1.78 -4.35
CA ILE A 63 -10.44 0.78 -5.19
C ILE A 63 -11.88 0.63 -4.72
N VAL A 64 -12.82 0.79 -5.64
CA VAL A 64 -14.21 0.40 -5.45
C VAL A 64 -14.39 -1.01 -5.98
N TYR A 65 -14.90 -1.91 -5.15
CA TYR A 65 -15.19 -3.29 -5.54
C TYR A 65 -16.69 -3.53 -5.57
N ILE A 66 -17.20 -3.85 -6.76
CA ILE A 66 -18.62 -4.09 -7.03
C ILE A 66 -18.79 -5.56 -7.40
N LYS A 67 -19.77 -6.21 -6.79
CA LYS A 67 -20.15 -7.59 -7.08
C LYS A 67 -21.68 -7.73 -7.02
N ASP A 68 -22.23 -8.74 -7.69
CA ASP A 68 -23.58 -9.24 -7.40
C ASP A 68 -23.86 -9.25 -5.89
N HIS A 69 -24.91 -8.54 -5.49
CA HIS A 69 -25.26 -8.28 -4.11
C HIS A 69 -26.76 -8.48 -3.91
N ILE A 70 -27.15 -8.95 -2.71
CA ILE A 70 -28.52 -9.39 -2.43
C ILE A 70 -29.55 -8.25 -2.57
N ARG A 71 -29.17 -7.02 -2.18
CA ARG A 71 -30.11 -5.87 -2.08
C ARG A 71 -29.92 -4.79 -3.14
N TYR A 72 -28.77 -4.79 -3.81
CA TYR A 72 -28.35 -3.65 -4.64
C TYR A 72 -27.74 -4.18 -5.93
N GLU A 73 -28.41 -3.90 -7.04
CA GLU A 73 -27.83 -4.10 -8.37
C GLU A 73 -26.59 -3.21 -8.56
N GLU A 74 -25.72 -3.60 -9.49
CA GLU A 74 -24.40 -2.96 -9.68
C GLU A 74 -24.48 -1.45 -9.92
N GLU A 75 -25.44 -1.00 -10.73
CA GLU A 75 -25.65 0.43 -11.00
C GLU A 75 -26.00 1.20 -9.72
N LYS A 76 -26.84 0.61 -8.87
CA LYS A 76 -27.26 1.21 -7.61
C LYS A 76 -26.12 1.24 -6.60
N GLN A 77 -25.28 0.20 -6.55
CA GLN A 77 -24.06 0.20 -5.73
C GLN A 77 -23.15 1.36 -6.14
N LEU A 78 -22.88 1.51 -7.43
CA LEU A 78 -22.01 2.56 -7.95
C LEU A 78 -22.54 3.96 -7.59
N ILE A 79 -23.84 4.21 -7.75
CA ILE A 79 -24.46 5.50 -7.41
C ILE A 79 -24.31 5.83 -5.93
N LEU A 80 -24.55 4.85 -5.04
CA LEU A 80 -24.45 5.07 -3.59
C LEU A 80 -23.00 5.31 -3.17
N ILE A 81 -22.07 4.52 -3.69
CA ILE A 81 -20.63 4.65 -3.43
C ILE A 81 -20.11 5.99 -3.95
N ASP A 82 -20.40 6.37 -5.21
CA ASP A 82 -19.97 7.64 -5.80
C ASP A 82 -20.50 8.83 -5.00
N ARG A 83 -21.79 8.80 -4.61
CA ARG A 83 -22.39 9.85 -3.77
C ARG A 83 -21.64 10.02 -2.46
N TYR A 84 -21.33 8.92 -1.79
CA TYR A 84 -20.61 8.94 -0.52
C TYR A 84 -19.17 9.43 -0.70
N CYS A 85 -18.45 8.89 -1.69
CA CYS A 85 -17.06 9.27 -1.98
C CYS A 85 -16.95 10.77 -2.28
N ARG A 86 -17.89 11.36 -3.03
CA ARG A 86 -17.93 12.80 -3.28
C ARG A 86 -18.16 13.62 -2.02
N LYS A 87 -19.08 13.18 -1.16
CA LYS A 87 -19.39 13.86 0.10
C LYS A 87 -18.16 13.89 1.02
N GLU A 88 -17.49 12.76 1.18
CA GLU A 88 -16.30 12.62 2.03
C GLU A 88 -14.99 13.02 1.34
N LYS A 89 -15.06 13.50 0.09
CA LYS A 89 -13.90 13.88 -0.74
C LYS A 89 -12.87 12.76 -0.92
N VAL A 90 -13.34 11.52 -0.92
CA VAL A 90 -12.52 10.34 -1.24
C VAL A 90 -12.43 10.23 -2.75
N LYS A 91 -11.21 10.34 -3.28
CA LYS A 91 -10.95 10.11 -4.70
C LYS A 91 -11.07 8.61 -4.99
N VAL A 92 -11.74 8.22 -6.06
CA VAL A 92 -11.73 6.85 -6.57
C VAL A 92 -10.71 6.76 -7.70
N ASP A 93 -9.77 5.81 -7.62
CA ASP A 93 -8.76 5.58 -8.66
C ASP A 93 -9.17 4.46 -9.61
N GLU A 94 -9.89 3.46 -9.12
CA GLU A 94 -10.31 2.30 -9.90
C GLU A 94 -11.64 1.73 -9.40
N VAL A 95 -12.46 1.22 -10.33
CA VAL A 95 -13.68 0.47 -10.04
C VAL A 95 -13.56 -0.92 -10.66
N ILE A 96 -13.65 -1.94 -9.83
CA ILE A 96 -13.53 -3.35 -10.21
C ILE A 96 -14.90 -3.99 -10.14
N TYR A 97 -15.33 -4.61 -11.25
CA TYR A 97 -16.60 -5.33 -11.36
C TYR A 97 -16.36 -6.84 -11.34
N GLU A 98 -16.84 -7.52 -10.31
CA GLU A 98 -16.69 -8.96 -10.14
C GLU A 98 -17.94 -9.74 -10.60
N LYS A 99 -17.74 -10.65 -11.54
CA LYS A 99 -18.77 -11.57 -12.06
C LYS A 99 -18.55 -13.04 -11.68
N GLY A 100 -17.36 -13.38 -11.21
CA GLY A 100 -16.94 -14.73 -10.84
C GLY A 100 -17.66 -15.26 -9.61
N LYS A 101 -18.13 -16.51 -9.68
CA LYS A 101 -18.89 -17.16 -8.58
C LYS A 101 -18.03 -17.71 -7.45
N PHE A 102 -16.73 -17.90 -7.69
CA PHE A 102 -15.79 -18.53 -6.76
C PHE A 102 -14.57 -17.65 -6.53
N TYR A 103 -13.95 -17.75 -5.35
CA TYR A 103 -12.80 -16.94 -4.99
C TYR A 103 -11.57 -17.29 -5.82
N GLU A 104 -11.37 -18.57 -6.16
CA GLU A 104 -10.22 -19.10 -6.87
C GLU A 104 -9.97 -18.39 -8.22
N THR A 105 -11.05 -17.97 -8.87
CA THR A 105 -11.06 -17.27 -10.16
C THR A 105 -11.45 -15.79 -10.04
N SER A 106 -11.55 -15.27 -8.81
CA SER A 106 -11.98 -13.91 -8.53
C SER A 106 -10.90 -12.87 -8.80
N LEU A 107 -11.31 -11.71 -9.33
CA LEU A 107 -10.51 -10.49 -9.40
C LEU A 107 -10.14 -9.97 -8.01
N PHE A 108 -10.92 -10.31 -6.99
CA PHE A 108 -10.62 -9.95 -5.60
C PHE A 108 -9.26 -10.48 -5.12
N LYS A 109 -8.77 -11.61 -5.67
CA LYS A 109 -7.43 -12.12 -5.36
C LYS A 109 -6.33 -11.11 -5.68
N ALA A 110 -6.42 -10.44 -6.83
CA ALA A 110 -5.46 -9.42 -7.21
C ALA A 110 -5.48 -8.23 -6.23
N ILE A 111 -6.68 -7.83 -5.79
CA ILE A 111 -6.84 -6.79 -4.77
C ILE A 111 -6.19 -7.20 -3.44
N VAL A 112 -6.37 -8.45 -3.00
CA VAL A 112 -5.73 -8.97 -1.78
C VAL A 112 -4.20 -8.91 -1.91
N ASP A 113 -3.64 -9.31 -3.04
CA ASP A 113 -2.20 -9.24 -3.27
C ASP A 113 -1.68 -7.78 -3.23
N GLU A 114 -2.43 -6.83 -3.78
CA GLU A 114 -2.10 -5.40 -3.71
C GLU A 114 -2.20 -4.82 -2.30
N ILE A 115 -3.21 -5.24 -1.51
CA ILE A 115 -3.34 -4.88 -0.09
C ILE A 115 -2.14 -5.38 0.70
N ILE A 116 -1.72 -6.63 0.48
CA ILE A 116 -0.55 -7.21 1.15
C ILE A 116 0.73 -6.45 0.78
N ARG A 117 0.85 -5.96 -0.45
CA ARG A 117 1.97 -5.10 -0.90
C ARG A 117 1.88 -3.66 -0.40
N GLY A 118 0.79 -3.27 0.28
CA GLY A 118 0.57 -1.91 0.77
C GLY A 118 0.25 -0.89 -0.32
N GLU A 119 -0.28 -1.35 -1.46
CA GLU A 119 -0.57 -0.55 -2.66
C GLU A 119 -1.99 0.04 -2.66
N VAL A 120 -2.81 -0.31 -1.67
CA VAL A 120 -4.22 0.12 -1.52
C VAL A 120 -4.36 0.99 -0.27
N GLU A 121 -5.03 2.13 -0.38
CA GLU A 121 -5.35 2.99 0.78
C GLU A 121 -6.78 2.76 1.25
N TYR A 122 -7.75 2.77 0.31
CA TYR A 122 -9.14 2.45 0.60
C TYR A 122 -9.62 1.29 -0.28
N LEU A 123 -10.20 0.27 0.36
CA LEU A 123 -11.08 -0.69 -0.30
C LEU A 123 -12.52 -0.28 0.03
N ILE A 124 -13.29 0.09 -0.99
CA ILE A 124 -14.63 0.65 -0.85
C ILE A 124 -15.65 -0.35 -1.40
N ILE A 125 -16.61 -0.73 -0.58
CA ILE A 125 -17.63 -1.73 -0.90
C ILE A 125 -19.01 -1.26 -0.43
N ILE A 126 -20.07 -1.78 -1.06
CA ILE A 126 -21.43 -1.44 -0.63
C ILE A 126 -21.76 -2.06 0.74
N ASP A 127 -21.41 -3.34 0.93
CA ASP A 127 -21.73 -4.16 2.10
C ASP A 127 -20.78 -5.38 2.12
N ARG A 128 -20.71 -6.08 3.25
CA ARG A 128 -19.97 -7.35 3.45
C ARG A 128 -20.46 -8.46 2.54
N ASP A 129 -21.74 -8.42 2.14
CA ASP A 129 -22.38 -9.41 1.26
C ASP A 129 -21.77 -9.45 -0.17
N VAL A 130 -20.87 -8.50 -0.53
CA VAL A 130 -20.09 -8.57 -1.77
C VAL A 130 -18.96 -9.61 -1.73
N PHE A 131 -18.65 -10.16 -0.57
CA PHE A 131 -17.61 -11.18 -0.43
C PHE A 131 -18.15 -12.59 -0.56
N TYR A 132 -17.27 -13.51 -0.95
CA TYR A 132 -17.58 -14.93 -0.94
C TYR A 132 -17.83 -15.40 0.51
N PRO A 133 -18.84 -16.27 0.74
CA PRO A 133 -19.07 -16.85 2.05
C PRO A 133 -17.79 -17.45 2.65
N SER A 134 -17.60 -17.28 3.96
CA SER A 134 -16.40 -17.70 4.70
C SER A 134 -15.09 -16.95 4.41
N ILE A 135 -14.99 -16.20 3.30
CA ILE A 135 -13.78 -15.41 2.97
C ILE A 135 -13.73 -14.12 3.78
N PHE A 136 -14.87 -13.47 4.02
CA PHE A 136 -14.91 -12.18 4.71
C PHE A 136 -14.22 -12.21 6.08
N THR A 137 -14.46 -13.23 6.89
CA THR A 137 -13.89 -13.32 8.25
C THR A 137 -12.36 -13.34 8.24
N ILE A 138 -11.77 -14.15 7.36
CA ILE A 138 -10.31 -14.24 7.20
C ILE A 138 -9.76 -12.95 6.59
N PHE A 139 -10.44 -12.43 5.57
CA PHE A 139 -10.06 -11.18 4.92
C PHE A 139 -10.09 -10.00 5.88
N PHE A 140 -11.09 -9.93 6.76
CA PHE A 140 -11.21 -8.88 7.76
C PHE A 140 -10.04 -8.91 8.75
N GLN A 141 -9.67 -10.10 9.25
CA GLN A 141 -8.48 -10.23 10.09
C GLN A 141 -7.20 -9.80 9.33
N LEU A 142 -7.10 -10.12 8.03
CA LEU A 142 -5.96 -9.71 7.21
C LEU A 142 -5.89 -8.19 7.08
N ILE A 143 -7.00 -7.53 6.71
CA ILE A 143 -7.00 -6.09 6.44
C ILE A 143 -6.71 -5.27 7.71
N GLU A 144 -7.17 -5.72 8.88
CA GLU A 144 -6.85 -5.11 10.19
C GLU A 144 -5.35 -5.10 10.51
N ASN A 145 -4.56 -5.96 9.86
CA ASN A 145 -3.10 -6.02 9.99
C ASN A 145 -2.37 -5.25 8.88
N THR A 146 -3.07 -4.40 8.14
CA THR A 146 -2.51 -3.55 7.08
C THR A 146 -2.89 -2.08 7.29
N ASP A 147 -2.22 -1.17 6.58
CA ASP A 147 -2.61 0.25 6.54
C ASP A 147 -3.82 0.54 5.61
N THR A 148 -4.47 -0.50 5.07
CA THR A 148 -5.63 -0.34 4.17
C THR A 148 -6.89 -0.11 4.99
N LYS A 149 -7.68 0.90 4.61
CA LYS A 149 -8.97 1.20 5.23
C LYS A 149 -10.11 0.54 4.46
N LEU A 150 -10.85 -0.34 5.12
CA LEU A 150 -12.08 -0.90 4.58
C LEU A 150 -13.25 0.07 4.81
N MET A 151 -13.89 0.51 3.74
CA MET A 151 -15.04 1.42 3.78
C MET A 151 -16.30 0.68 3.33
N ILE A 152 -17.23 0.46 4.27
CA ILE A 152 -18.50 -0.25 4.04
C ILE A 152 -19.63 0.77 4.02
N ILE A 153 -20.19 1.04 2.85
CA ILE A 153 -21.15 2.15 2.67
C ILE A 153 -22.50 1.91 3.36
N SER A 154 -23.00 0.68 3.40
CA SER A 154 -24.28 0.36 4.04
C SER A 154 -24.31 0.60 5.54
N GLU A 155 -23.14 0.66 6.20
CA GLU A 155 -23.00 0.96 7.62
C GLU A 155 -22.87 2.47 7.91
N LEU A 156 -22.76 3.28 6.86
CA LEU A 156 -22.42 4.71 6.92
C LEU A 156 -23.55 5.61 6.37
N ILE A 157 -24.67 5.02 5.95
CA ILE A 157 -25.89 5.66 5.46
C ILE A 157 -27.04 5.30 6.39
#